data_AF-A0A522GF29-F1
#
_entry.id   AF-A0A522GF29-F1
#
_cell.length_a   1.000
_cell.length_b   1.000
_cell.length_c   1.000
_cell.angle_alpha   90.00
_cell.angle_beta   90.00
_cell.angle_gamma   90.00
#
_symmetry.space_group_name_H-M   'P 1'
#
loop_
_entity.id
_entity.type
_entity.pdbx_description
1 polymer ?
#
loop_
_entity_poly.entity_id
_entity_poly.type
_entity_poly.pdbx_seq_one_letter_code
_entity_poly.pdbx_strand_id
1 'polypeptide(L)'
;MIPESFIQELLARVDVAEVVGRYVQLRKGGANLLGLCPFHNEKSPSFTVSPTKQFYHCFGCGAHGTAISFLIEHTGASFPEAVRNLAASAGMTVPEETRSPRQVAQSRQHKEEISRHQQILDLAQKHYTRALKTSASAIRYLKQRGLDGEIAAHFGLGWSGTDRRGLAAVFPQYEDVLLVESGLVIEAEDGRRYDRFRERVMFPIRNTRGHIIGFGGRIIGKGEPKYLNSPETALFSKGHELYGLWEARSAIRSEGCVLVVEGYMDVVGLAQLGIGNAVATLGTATTPYHVQKLLRTSDKIVFSFDGDKAGRRAAWRALQTCLPLLRDDASIRFLFLPPEHDPDSYVRAYGAAAFRATLAEAVPLSRFMLDELASRHPMEEAEGRAACVHEGKPMFALMPEGSLRVQIEREFARLVQLTPEELAQVPVAGPARVPHEGKLAAPGRQQGSERGEPPSYLDEAPPDFDRNADHEPAPQPGRGAPRHSGSLRRSRTVTPMAKRLLRLLLAHPQLVSTMGDQQLEILEQSPQLILVRDLIALASASGAHHVGALLQAAEPGSELAVLLGSLSAELIGQDDLPDPVSEWNDALSRIELDAIKAEQSALIQSGLPDEASRQRYQTLTRRLALIQRAS
;
A
#
# COMPACT_ATOMS: atom_id res chain seq x y z
N MET A 1 13.84 -23.43 -5.94
CA MET A 1 15.16 -22.81 -6.07
C MET A 1 15.96 -23.57 -7.12
N ILE A 2 16.62 -22.86 -8.06
CA ILE A 2 17.49 -23.51 -9.06
C ILE A 2 18.84 -23.76 -8.40
N PRO A 3 19.41 -24.98 -8.43
CA PRO A 3 20.68 -25.28 -7.79
C PRO A 3 21.82 -24.39 -8.33
N GLU A 4 22.65 -23.87 -7.45
CA GLU A 4 23.82 -23.06 -7.83
C GLU A 4 24.79 -23.85 -8.72
N SER A 5 24.94 -25.15 -8.47
CA SER A 5 25.70 -26.08 -9.32
C SER A 5 25.19 -26.12 -10.76
N PHE A 6 23.88 -26.09 -10.96
CA PHE A 6 23.29 -26.05 -12.31
C PHE A 6 23.54 -24.68 -12.98
N ILE A 7 23.47 -23.59 -12.23
CA ILE A 7 23.77 -22.25 -12.75
C ILE A 7 25.22 -22.18 -13.23
N GLN A 8 26.16 -22.73 -12.47
CA GLN A 8 27.57 -22.82 -12.86
C GLN A 8 27.75 -23.70 -14.11
N GLU A 9 27.12 -24.86 -14.17
CA GLU A 9 27.18 -25.76 -15.34
C GLU A 9 26.59 -25.10 -16.60
N LEU A 10 25.49 -24.35 -16.44
CA LEU A 10 24.85 -23.61 -17.51
C LEU A 10 25.76 -22.50 -18.05
N LEU A 11 26.35 -21.69 -17.17
CA LEU A 11 27.29 -20.64 -17.55
C LEU A 11 28.56 -21.20 -18.20
N ALA A 12 28.96 -22.43 -17.86
CA ALA A 12 30.09 -23.10 -18.51
C ALA A 12 29.79 -23.61 -19.93
N ARG A 13 28.51 -23.84 -20.28
CA ARG A 13 28.07 -24.32 -21.60
C ARG A 13 27.64 -23.23 -22.56
N VAL A 14 27.31 -22.05 -22.04
CA VAL A 14 26.83 -20.92 -22.83
C VAL A 14 27.98 -19.96 -23.09
N ASP A 15 28.16 -19.54 -24.34
CA ASP A 15 29.11 -18.47 -24.66
C ASP A 15 28.43 -17.10 -24.56
N VAL A 16 28.91 -16.27 -23.62
CA VAL A 16 28.47 -14.87 -23.45
C VAL A 16 28.58 -14.07 -24.75
N ALA A 17 29.56 -14.34 -25.60
CA ALA A 17 29.74 -13.65 -26.87
C ALA A 17 28.60 -13.93 -27.85
N GLU A 18 28.13 -15.18 -27.90
CA GLU A 18 26.99 -15.57 -28.74
C GLU A 18 25.68 -14.99 -28.21
N VAL A 19 25.48 -15.01 -26.88
CA VAL A 19 24.28 -14.45 -26.25
C VAL A 19 24.19 -12.96 -26.50
N VAL A 20 25.25 -12.21 -26.25
CA VAL A 20 25.30 -10.77 -26.51
C VAL A 20 25.19 -10.48 -28.00
N GLY A 21 25.88 -11.24 -28.85
CA GLY A 21 25.96 -11.02 -30.30
C GLY A 21 24.61 -11.11 -31.02
N ARG A 22 23.58 -11.71 -30.40
CA ARG A 22 22.19 -11.71 -30.90
C ARG A 22 21.52 -10.33 -30.81
N TYR A 23 22.01 -9.46 -29.94
CA TYR A 23 21.38 -8.17 -29.63
C TYR A 23 22.30 -6.98 -29.95
N VAL A 24 23.61 -7.16 -29.83
CA VAL A 24 24.61 -6.10 -30.01
C VAL A 24 25.54 -6.48 -31.15
N GLN A 25 25.75 -5.55 -32.08
CA GLN A 25 26.73 -5.75 -33.14
C GLN A 25 28.16 -5.65 -32.56
N LEU A 26 28.83 -6.78 -32.44
CA LEU A 26 30.17 -6.90 -31.88
C LEU A 26 31.25 -6.93 -32.98
N ARG A 27 32.39 -6.27 -32.74
CA ARG A 27 33.59 -6.25 -33.60
C ARG A 27 34.80 -6.72 -32.79
N LYS A 28 35.79 -7.35 -33.44
CA LYS A 28 37.02 -7.78 -32.77
C LYS A 28 37.86 -6.58 -32.31
N GLY A 29 38.28 -6.61 -31.05
CA GLY A 29 39.15 -5.63 -30.41
C GLY A 29 40.26 -6.32 -29.63
N GLY A 30 41.22 -6.92 -30.33
CA GLY A 30 42.23 -7.79 -29.72
C GLY A 30 41.64 -9.12 -29.26
N ALA A 31 41.87 -9.49 -27.99
CA ALA A 31 41.35 -10.72 -27.40
C ALA A 31 39.86 -10.64 -27.00
N ASN A 32 39.28 -9.45 -26.99
CA ASN A 32 37.89 -9.21 -26.63
C ASN A 32 37.07 -8.75 -27.84
N LEU A 33 35.75 -8.71 -27.66
CA LEU A 33 34.80 -8.15 -28.61
C LEU A 33 34.28 -6.81 -28.11
N LEU A 34 34.13 -5.83 -29.00
CA LEU A 34 33.72 -4.47 -28.71
C LEU A 34 32.39 -4.15 -29.42
N GLY A 35 31.51 -3.42 -28.76
CA GLY A 35 30.24 -2.94 -29.33
C GLY A 35 29.77 -1.65 -28.67
N LEU A 36 28.68 -1.09 -29.20
CA LEU A 36 27.95 -0.04 -28.49
C LEU A 36 27.16 -0.69 -27.36
N CYS A 37 27.21 -0.07 -26.18
CA CYS A 37 26.54 -0.57 -25.01
C CYS A 37 25.02 -0.55 -25.20
N PRO A 38 24.30 -1.66 -24.95
CA PRO A 38 22.84 -1.66 -25.04
C PRO A 38 22.16 -1.06 -23.80
N PHE A 39 22.93 -0.71 -22.76
CA PHE A 39 22.43 -0.23 -21.47
C PHE A 39 22.47 1.28 -21.32
N HIS A 40 23.26 1.99 -22.11
CA HIS A 40 23.31 3.45 -22.15
C HIS A 40 23.61 3.94 -23.56
N ASN A 41 23.31 5.21 -23.86
CA ASN A 41 23.48 5.75 -25.19
C ASN A 41 24.91 6.30 -25.38
N GLU A 42 25.65 5.76 -26.36
CA GLU A 42 27.02 6.17 -26.67
C GLU A 42 27.30 6.17 -28.18
N LYS A 43 28.29 6.97 -28.60
CA LYS A 43 28.72 7.06 -30.01
C LYS A 43 29.99 6.25 -30.31
N SER A 44 30.81 6.02 -29.29
CA SER A 44 32.04 5.23 -29.37
C SER A 44 31.84 3.89 -28.64
N PRO A 45 32.29 2.76 -29.18
CA PRO A 45 32.18 1.47 -28.50
C PRO A 45 32.90 1.46 -27.14
N SER A 46 32.17 1.32 -26.02
CA SER A 46 32.75 1.08 -24.69
C SER A 46 32.33 -0.28 -24.11
N PHE A 47 31.42 -0.99 -24.78
CA PHE A 47 30.96 -2.31 -24.35
C PHE A 47 31.95 -3.38 -24.78
N THR A 48 32.54 -4.06 -23.81
CA THR A 48 33.53 -5.12 -24.03
C THR A 48 32.97 -6.47 -23.57
N VAL A 49 33.09 -7.49 -24.42
CA VAL A 49 32.74 -8.87 -24.09
C VAL A 49 34.00 -9.71 -24.18
N SER A 50 34.28 -10.50 -23.15
CA SER A 50 35.43 -11.40 -23.13
C SER A 50 34.98 -12.85 -23.33
N PRO A 51 35.17 -13.44 -24.54
CA PRO A 51 34.83 -14.85 -24.77
C PRO A 51 35.66 -15.79 -23.88
N THR A 52 36.90 -15.42 -23.54
CA THR A 52 37.75 -16.24 -22.66
C THR A 52 37.32 -16.18 -21.20
N LYS A 53 36.93 -15.00 -20.71
CA LYS A 53 36.56 -14.82 -19.30
C LYS A 53 35.05 -14.97 -19.04
N GLN A 54 34.25 -15.15 -20.08
CA GLN A 54 32.80 -15.38 -20.03
C GLN A 54 32.00 -14.29 -19.28
N PHE A 55 32.41 -13.02 -19.43
CA PHE A 55 31.66 -11.87 -18.92
C PHE A 55 31.66 -10.70 -19.92
N TYR A 56 30.73 -9.75 -19.73
CA TYR A 56 30.77 -8.43 -20.36
C TYR A 56 31.06 -7.33 -19.33
N HIS A 57 31.62 -6.23 -19.81
CA HIS A 57 31.84 -5.02 -19.05
C HIS A 57 31.75 -3.80 -19.97
N CYS A 58 31.01 -2.78 -19.55
CA CYS A 58 30.93 -1.50 -20.22
C CYS A 58 31.79 -0.47 -19.51
N PHE A 59 32.77 0.09 -20.21
CA PHE A 59 33.63 1.14 -19.65
C PHE A 59 32.96 2.53 -19.59
N GLY A 60 31.84 2.73 -20.29
CA GLY A 60 31.07 3.97 -20.24
C GLY A 60 30.15 4.05 -19.02
N CYS A 61 29.33 3.03 -18.79
CA CYS A 61 28.30 3.04 -17.73
C CYS A 61 28.54 2.05 -16.59
N GLY A 62 29.62 1.27 -16.59
CA GLY A 62 29.95 0.30 -15.54
C GLY A 62 29.10 -0.99 -15.54
N ALA A 63 28.17 -1.15 -16.50
CA ALA A 63 27.36 -2.36 -16.62
C ALA A 63 28.26 -3.58 -16.82
N HIS A 64 28.07 -4.62 -16.01
CA HIS A 64 28.92 -5.81 -16.01
C HIS A 64 28.12 -7.04 -15.62
N GLY A 65 28.50 -8.21 -16.16
CA GLY A 65 27.80 -9.43 -15.79
C GLY A 65 28.08 -10.63 -16.68
N THR A 66 27.34 -11.70 -16.40
CA THR A 66 27.37 -12.96 -17.16
C THR A 66 26.33 -12.96 -18.28
N ALA A 67 26.26 -14.04 -19.07
CA ALA A 67 25.19 -14.24 -20.04
C ALA A 67 23.77 -14.16 -19.41
N ILE A 68 23.61 -14.63 -18.16
CA ILE A 68 22.33 -14.55 -17.44
C ILE A 68 22.01 -13.09 -17.10
N SER A 69 22.96 -12.36 -16.50
CA SER A 69 22.80 -10.95 -16.16
C SER A 69 22.44 -10.12 -17.38
N PHE A 70 23.14 -10.36 -18.50
CA PHE A 70 22.87 -9.68 -19.77
C PHE A 70 21.42 -9.85 -20.21
N LEU A 71 20.89 -11.08 -20.21
CA LEU A 71 19.51 -11.32 -20.61
C LEU A 71 18.51 -10.65 -19.67
N ILE A 72 18.74 -10.69 -18.36
CA ILE A 72 17.86 -10.03 -17.39
C ILE A 72 17.82 -8.52 -17.66
N GLU A 73 18.97 -7.87 -17.73
CA GLU A 73 19.07 -6.42 -17.89
C GLU A 73 18.62 -5.95 -19.27
N HIS A 74 18.93 -6.71 -20.33
CA HIS A 74 18.63 -6.31 -21.70
C HIS A 74 17.18 -6.60 -22.09
N THR A 75 16.63 -7.73 -21.67
CA THR A 75 15.28 -8.18 -22.10
C THR A 75 14.20 -7.97 -21.05
N GLY A 76 14.58 -7.70 -19.79
CA GLY A 76 13.64 -7.61 -18.67
C GLY A 76 13.14 -8.97 -18.18
N ALA A 77 13.75 -10.07 -18.62
CA ALA A 77 13.41 -11.42 -18.16
C ALA A 77 13.68 -11.58 -16.66
N SER A 78 12.82 -12.31 -15.96
CA SER A 78 13.13 -12.73 -14.58
C SER A 78 14.32 -13.71 -14.58
N PHE A 79 15.02 -13.82 -13.45
CA PHE A 79 16.15 -14.76 -13.32
C PHE A 79 15.80 -16.20 -13.74
N PRO A 80 14.66 -16.81 -13.30
CA PRO A 80 14.29 -18.14 -13.75
C PRO A 80 13.96 -18.24 -15.25
N GLU A 81 13.45 -17.17 -15.86
CA GLU A 81 13.20 -17.13 -17.31
C GLU A 81 14.51 -17.03 -18.09
N ALA A 82 15.44 -16.18 -17.66
CA ALA A 82 16.77 -16.07 -18.26
C ALA A 82 17.53 -17.41 -18.19
N VAL A 83 17.52 -18.08 -17.03
CA VAL A 83 18.11 -19.41 -16.86
C VAL A 83 17.45 -20.45 -17.76
N ARG A 84 16.11 -20.47 -17.84
CA ARG A 84 15.37 -21.41 -18.73
C ARG A 84 15.65 -21.17 -20.21
N ASN A 85 15.72 -19.91 -20.65
CA ASN A 85 16.03 -19.55 -22.03
C ASN A 85 17.43 -20.01 -22.44
N LEU A 86 18.43 -19.75 -21.58
CA LEU A 86 19.80 -20.18 -21.83
C LEU A 86 19.92 -21.70 -21.79
N ALA A 87 19.31 -22.36 -20.81
CA ALA A 87 19.31 -23.81 -20.69
C ALA A 87 18.71 -24.48 -21.93
N ALA A 88 17.57 -23.99 -22.42
CA ALA A 88 16.96 -24.48 -23.66
C ALA A 88 17.91 -24.32 -24.87
N SER A 89 18.61 -23.19 -24.98
CA SER A 89 19.57 -22.98 -26.07
C SER A 89 20.82 -23.85 -25.97
N ALA A 90 21.19 -24.29 -24.77
CA ALA A 90 22.30 -25.19 -24.49
C ALA A 90 21.89 -26.67 -24.44
N GLY A 91 20.62 -27.00 -24.74
CA GLY A 91 20.10 -28.37 -24.64
C GLY A 91 20.05 -28.93 -23.22
N MET A 92 20.05 -28.06 -22.20
CA MET A 92 20.01 -28.41 -20.79
C MET A 92 18.59 -28.33 -20.24
N THR A 93 18.22 -29.33 -19.44
CA THR A 93 16.97 -29.29 -18.67
C THR A 93 17.26 -28.68 -17.30
N VAL A 94 16.59 -27.58 -16.97
CA VAL A 94 16.70 -26.96 -15.64
C VAL A 94 16.16 -27.94 -14.58
N PRO A 95 16.92 -28.28 -13.53
CA PRO A 95 16.43 -29.11 -12.44
C PRO A 95 15.22 -28.45 -11.83
N GLU A 96 14.07 -29.08 -11.99
CA GLU A 96 12.91 -28.74 -11.18
C GLU A 96 13.18 -29.31 -9.78
N GLU A 97 12.96 -28.51 -8.73
CA GLU A 97 12.71 -29.10 -7.40
C GLU A 97 11.68 -30.21 -7.59
N THR A 98 11.85 -31.33 -6.89
CA THR A 98 10.89 -32.44 -6.87
C THR A 98 9.58 -31.94 -6.26
N ARG A 99 8.81 -31.21 -7.04
CA ARG A 99 7.50 -30.70 -6.68
C ARG A 99 6.60 -31.91 -6.67
N SER A 100 5.95 -32.14 -5.53
CA SER A 100 4.92 -33.17 -5.46
C SER A 100 3.90 -32.94 -6.59
N PRO A 101 3.26 -34.00 -7.13
CA PRO A 101 2.19 -33.84 -8.12
C PRO A 101 1.12 -32.82 -7.69
N ARG A 102 0.89 -32.71 -6.37
CA ARG A 102 0.02 -31.72 -5.75
C ARG A 102 0.51 -30.28 -5.95
N GLN A 103 1.78 -29.99 -5.72
CA GLN A 103 2.37 -28.65 -5.93
C GLN A 103 2.39 -28.25 -7.42
N VAL A 104 2.62 -29.21 -8.33
CA VAL A 104 2.55 -28.95 -9.78
C VAL A 104 1.12 -28.62 -10.21
N ALA A 105 0.14 -29.40 -9.74
CA ALA A 105 -1.28 -29.13 -10.02
C ALA A 105 -1.72 -27.76 -9.47
N GLN A 106 -1.32 -27.43 -8.24
CA GLN A 106 -1.64 -26.15 -7.61
C GLN A 106 -1.01 -24.96 -8.34
N SER A 107 0.25 -25.08 -8.78
CA SER A 107 0.90 -24.04 -9.59
C SER A 107 0.25 -23.86 -10.96
N ARG A 108 -0.22 -24.95 -11.60
CA ARG A 108 -0.97 -24.87 -12.86
C ARG A 108 -2.31 -24.16 -12.68
N GLN A 109 -3.08 -24.55 -11.66
CA GLN A 109 -4.35 -23.89 -11.31
C GLN A 109 -4.17 -22.39 -11.07
N HIS A 110 -3.16 -22.01 -10.28
CA HIS A 110 -2.88 -20.61 -10.01
C HIS A 110 -2.50 -19.81 -11.27
N LYS A 111 -1.73 -20.41 -12.19
CA LYS A 111 -1.40 -19.78 -13.48
C LYS A 111 -2.63 -19.61 -14.38
N GLU A 112 -3.51 -20.61 -14.41
CA GLU A 112 -4.77 -20.56 -15.15
C GLU A 112 -5.69 -19.47 -14.61
N GLU A 113 -5.80 -19.35 -13.28
CA GLU A 113 -6.53 -18.29 -12.59
C GLU A 113 -6.00 -16.90 -12.95
N ILE A 114 -4.69 -16.66 -12.81
CA ILE A 114 -4.02 -15.42 -13.24
C ILE A 114 -4.33 -15.10 -14.70
N SER A 115 -4.26 -16.11 -15.58
CA SER A 115 -4.57 -15.93 -17.00
C SER A 115 -6.02 -15.51 -17.24
N ARG A 116 -6.98 -16.05 -16.48
CA ARG A 116 -8.41 -15.68 -16.59
C ARG A 116 -8.65 -14.24 -16.13
N HIS A 117 -8.06 -13.84 -14.99
CA HIS A 117 -8.12 -12.44 -14.55
C HIS A 117 -7.54 -11.49 -15.59
N GLN A 118 -6.39 -11.85 -16.18
CA GLN A 118 -5.76 -11.03 -17.23
C GLN A 118 -6.69 -10.86 -18.45
N GLN A 119 -7.31 -11.94 -18.93
CA GLN A 119 -8.23 -11.90 -20.06
C GLN A 119 -9.45 -11.01 -19.80
N ILE A 120 -9.97 -11.03 -18.57
CA ILE A 120 -11.07 -10.16 -18.13
C ILE A 120 -10.64 -8.69 -18.21
N LEU A 121 -9.47 -8.35 -17.65
CA LEU A 121 -8.97 -6.97 -17.67
C LEU A 121 -8.70 -6.48 -19.11
N ASP A 122 -8.15 -7.33 -19.97
CA ASP A 122 -7.90 -7.00 -21.37
C ASP A 122 -9.20 -6.76 -22.16
N LEU A 123 -10.25 -7.55 -21.89
CA LEU A 123 -11.56 -7.36 -22.50
C LEU A 123 -12.22 -6.06 -22.05
N ALA A 124 -12.16 -5.76 -20.74
CA ALA A 124 -12.63 -4.49 -20.19
C ALA A 124 -11.88 -3.30 -20.78
N GLN A 125 -10.56 -3.38 -20.93
CA GLN A 125 -9.75 -2.34 -21.59
C GLN A 125 -10.22 -2.07 -23.02
N LYS A 126 -10.43 -3.12 -23.81
CA LYS A 126 -10.92 -3.00 -25.19
C LYS A 126 -12.29 -2.31 -25.23
N HIS A 127 -13.17 -2.65 -24.29
CA HIS A 127 -14.48 -2.00 -24.13
C HIS A 127 -14.33 -0.51 -23.82
N TYR A 128 -13.55 -0.15 -22.80
CA TYR A 128 -13.35 1.25 -22.41
C TYR A 128 -12.69 2.10 -23.50
N THR A 129 -11.70 1.55 -24.20
CA THR A 129 -11.03 2.23 -25.33
C THR A 129 -12.02 2.49 -26.47
N ARG A 130 -12.88 1.52 -26.78
CA ARG A 130 -13.93 1.67 -27.81
C ARG A 130 -14.95 2.72 -27.40
N ALA A 131 -15.41 2.69 -26.15
CA ALA A 131 -16.37 3.65 -25.62
C ALA A 131 -15.83 5.09 -25.62
N LEU A 132 -14.51 5.29 -25.41
CA LEU A 132 -13.89 6.61 -25.47
C LEU A 132 -14.03 7.23 -26.86
N LYS A 133 -13.85 6.44 -27.93
CA LYS A 133 -13.91 6.94 -29.32
C LYS A 133 -15.26 7.54 -29.71
N THR A 134 -16.34 7.09 -29.06
CA THR A 134 -17.71 7.57 -29.32
C THR A 134 -18.22 8.54 -28.26
N SER A 135 -17.42 8.84 -27.21
CA SER A 135 -17.84 9.69 -26.10
C SER A 135 -17.37 11.14 -26.30
N ALA A 136 -18.25 11.97 -26.85
CA ALA A 136 -17.95 13.38 -27.10
C ALA A 136 -17.62 14.18 -25.82
N SER A 137 -18.21 13.82 -24.68
CA SER A 137 -17.94 14.45 -23.38
C SER A 137 -16.55 14.10 -22.86
N ALA A 138 -16.17 12.82 -22.91
CA ALA A 138 -14.85 12.37 -22.47
C ALA A 138 -13.73 12.91 -23.35
N ILE A 139 -13.91 12.90 -24.67
CA ILE A 139 -12.95 13.49 -25.62
C ILE A 139 -12.79 15.00 -25.36
N ARG A 140 -13.89 15.73 -25.16
CA ARG A 140 -13.83 17.17 -24.85
C ARG A 140 -13.06 17.44 -23.57
N TYR A 141 -13.32 16.65 -22.52
CA TYR A 141 -12.60 16.76 -21.25
C TYR A 141 -11.09 16.52 -21.43
N LEU A 142 -10.67 15.47 -22.15
CA LEU A 142 -9.25 15.19 -22.41
C LEU A 142 -8.59 16.34 -23.18
N LYS A 143 -9.25 16.85 -24.23
CA LYS A 143 -8.75 18.01 -25.00
C LYS A 143 -8.64 19.27 -24.15
N GLN A 144 -9.59 19.54 -23.25
CA GLN A 144 -9.49 20.65 -22.29
C GLN A 144 -8.32 20.52 -21.34
N ARG A 145 -7.88 19.29 -21.06
CA ARG A 145 -6.66 19.01 -20.28
C ARG A 145 -5.39 19.03 -21.13
N GLY A 146 -5.49 19.31 -22.44
CA GLY A 146 -4.36 19.39 -23.35
C GLY A 146 -3.89 18.03 -23.89
N LEU A 147 -4.66 16.96 -23.70
CA LEU A 147 -4.29 15.61 -24.14
C LEU A 147 -4.86 15.32 -25.53
N ASP A 148 -3.99 14.91 -26.45
CA ASP A 148 -4.34 14.51 -27.81
C ASP A 148 -4.70 13.01 -27.92
N GLY A 149 -5.03 12.59 -29.14
CA GLY A 149 -5.39 11.21 -29.42
C GLY A 149 -4.20 10.24 -29.40
N GLU A 150 -2.98 10.72 -29.68
CA GLU A 150 -1.78 9.89 -29.71
C GLU A 150 -1.35 9.52 -28.30
N ILE A 151 -1.31 10.50 -27.38
CA ILE A 151 -0.98 10.22 -25.98
C ILE A 151 -2.07 9.37 -25.33
N ALA A 152 -3.35 9.62 -25.67
CA ALA A 152 -4.46 8.80 -25.19
C ALA A 152 -4.33 7.35 -25.67
N ALA A 153 -3.91 7.12 -26.92
CA ALA A 153 -3.66 5.77 -27.44
C ALA A 153 -2.43 5.12 -26.79
N HIS A 154 -1.33 5.86 -26.60
CA HIS A 154 -0.10 5.37 -25.99
C HIS A 154 -0.34 4.84 -24.57
N PHE A 155 -1.03 5.62 -23.73
CA PHE A 155 -1.40 5.19 -22.37
C PHE A 155 -2.64 4.29 -22.33
N GLY A 156 -3.30 4.04 -23.46
CA GLY A 156 -4.52 3.25 -23.52
C GLY A 156 -5.69 3.84 -22.73
N LEU A 157 -5.86 5.16 -22.74
CA LEU A 157 -6.97 5.81 -22.04
C LEU A 157 -8.33 5.31 -22.58
N GLY A 158 -9.30 5.23 -21.68
CA GLY A 158 -10.65 4.75 -21.98
C GLY A 158 -11.76 5.58 -21.34
N TRP A 159 -13.01 5.16 -21.57
CA TRP A 159 -14.20 5.73 -20.95
C TRP A 159 -15.07 4.61 -20.38
N SER A 160 -15.51 4.73 -19.12
CA SER A 160 -16.29 3.68 -18.47
C SER A 160 -17.77 3.63 -18.89
N GLY A 161 -18.27 4.66 -19.59
CA GLY A 161 -19.72 4.81 -19.80
C GLY A 161 -20.46 5.36 -18.57
N THR A 162 -21.75 5.61 -18.73
CA THR A 162 -22.67 6.13 -17.69
C THR A 162 -23.50 5.02 -17.04
N ASP A 163 -23.62 3.87 -17.72
CA ASP A 163 -24.49 2.78 -17.29
C ASP A 163 -23.98 2.09 -16.02
N ARG A 164 -24.91 1.66 -15.17
CA ARG A 164 -24.58 0.93 -13.94
C ARG A 164 -24.02 -0.47 -14.19
N ARG A 165 -24.26 -1.05 -15.36
CA ARG A 165 -23.83 -2.39 -15.78
C ARG A 165 -23.34 -2.35 -17.24
N GLY A 166 -22.58 -1.32 -17.62
CA GLY A 166 -22.06 -1.17 -18.98
C GLY A 166 -21.19 -2.34 -19.43
N LEU A 167 -20.41 -2.94 -18.50
CA LEU A 167 -19.60 -4.12 -18.78
C LEU A 167 -20.43 -5.36 -19.15
N ALA A 168 -21.73 -5.43 -18.83
CA ALA A 168 -22.61 -6.53 -19.26
C ALA A 168 -22.70 -6.64 -20.79
N ALA A 169 -22.40 -5.55 -21.53
CA ALA A 169 -22.34 -5.58 -22.99
C ALA A 169 -21.17 -6.41 -23.55
N VAL A 170 -20.13 -6.68 -22.75
CA VAL A 170 -18.94 -7.45 -23.17
C VAL A 170 -18.69 -8.70 -22.34
N PHE A 171 -19.34 -8.85 -21.20
CA PHE A 171 -19.30 -10.06 -20.38
C PHE A 171 -20.68 -10.73 -20.36
N PRO A 172 -20.92 -11.75 -21.21
CA PRO A 172 -22.18 -12.50 -21.23
C PRO A 172 -22.51 -13.14 -19.87
N GLN A 173 -21.47 -13.56 -19.14
CA GLN A 173 -21.56 -14.11 -17.79
C GLN A 173 -21.22 -13.02 -16.76
N TYR A 174 -22.01 -11.95 -16.72
CA TYR A 174 -21.78 -10.83 -15.80
C TYR A 174 -21.87 -11.23 -14.31
N GLU A 175 -22.53 -12.35 -14.02
CA GLU A 175 -22.62 -12.92 -12.68
C GLU A 175 -21.38 -13.74 -12.27
N ASP A 176 -20.36 -13.87 -13.15
CA ASP A 176 -19.09 -14.52 -12.81
C ASP A 176 -18.41 -13.78 -11.63
N VAL A 177 -17.99 -14.53 -10.62
CA VAL A 177 -17.29 -14.02 -9.43
C VAL A 177 -15.95 -13.36 -9.80
N LEU A 178 -15.33 -13.78 -10.89
CA LEU A 178 -14.07 -13.23 -11.35
C LEU A 178 -14.16 -11.73 -11.68
N LEU A 179 -15.33 -11.21 -12.05
CA LEU A 179 -15.50 -9.77 -12.29
C LEU A 179 -15.41 -8.96 -10.99
N VAL A 180 -15.85 -9.53 -9.88
CA VAL A 180 -15.72 -8.93 -8.53
C VAL A 180 -14.27 -9.07 -8.06
N GLU A 181 -13.68 -10.25 -8.19
CA GLU A 181 -12.30 -10.53 -7.77
C GLU A 181 -11.26 -9.73 -8.60
N SER A 182 -11.55 -9.45 -9.87
CA SER A 182 -10.74 -8.55 -10.72
C SER A 182 -10.97 -7.07 -10.41
N GLY A 183 -11.87 -6.75 -9.47
CA GLY A 183 -12.16 -5.39 -9.05
C GLY A 183 -12.92 -4.54 -10.07
N LEU A 184 -13.57 -5.16 -11.06
CA LEU A 184 -14.34 -4.47 -12.10
C LEU A 184 -15.81 -4.27 -11.69
N VAL A 185 -16.36 -5.16 -10.88
CA VAL A 185 -17.76 -5.15 -10.42
C VAL A 185 -17.79 -5.08 -8.89
N ILE A 186 -18.77 -4.35 -8.36
CA ILE A 186 -19.11 -4.34 -6.93
C ILE A 186 -20.39 -5.15 -6.76
N GLU A 187 -20.39 -6.06 -5.78
CA GLU A 187 -21.58 -6.75 -5.30
C GLU A 187 -22.00 -6.10 -3.97
N ALA A 188 -23.21 -5.55 -3.93
CA ALA A 188 -23.80 -4.99 -2.72
C ALA A 188 -24.33 -6.10 -1.80
N GLU A 189 -24.57 -5.77 -0.53
CA GLU A 189 -25.07 -6.71 0.48
C GLU A 189 -26.42 -7.35 0.12
N ASP A 190 -27.23 -6.65 -0.67
CA ASP A 190 -28.52 -7.14 -1.18
C ASP A 190 -28.39 -7.99 -2.46
N GLY A 191 -27.17 -8.36 -2.85
CA GLY A 191 -26.86 -9.17 -4.03
C GLY A 191 -26.87 -8.39 -5.34
N ARG A 192 -27.17 -7.08 -5.34
CA ARG A 192 -27.13 -6.28 -6.58
C ARG A 192 -25.69 -6.06 -7.02
N ARG A 193 -25.43 -6.32 -8.30
CA ARG A 193 -24.13 -6.05 -8.94
C ARG A 193 -24.15 -4.84 -9.84
N TYR A 194 -23.07 -4.06 -9.81
CA TYR A 194 -22.87 -2.90 -10.68
C TYR A 194 -21.38 -2.64 -10.93
N ASP A 195 -21.07 -2.05 -12.08
CA ASP A 195 -19.71 -1.73 -12.49
C ASP A 195 -19.06 -0.79 -11.47
N ARG A 196 -17.83 -1.08 -11.07
CA ARG A 196 -17.06 -0.23 -10.13
C ARG A 196 -16.85 1.16 -10.71
N PHE A 197 -16.48 1.23 -11.99
CA PHE A 197 -16.14 2.47 -12.67
C PHE A 197 -17.34 2.95 -13.49
N ARG A 198 -17.78 4.18 -13.22
CA ARG A 198 -18.91 4.82 -13.92
C ARG A 198 -18.61 6.30 -14.07
N GLU A 199 -18.94 6.84 -15.23
CA GLU A 199 -18.70 8.23 -15.62
C GLU A 199 -17.23 8.68 -15.49
N ARG A 200 -16.29 7.76 -15.75
CA ARG A 200 -14.85 7.95 -15.53
C ARG A 200 -14.03 7.81 -16.80
N VAL A 201 -13.07 8.72 -16.96
CA VAL A 201 -11.89 8.47 -17.80
C VAL A 201 -11.09 7.37 -17.15
N MET A 202 -10.77 6.34 -17.92
CA MET A 202 -10.08 5.14 -17.48
C MET A 202 -8.59 5.23 -17.83
N PHE A 203 -7.76 4.90 -16.84
CA PHE A 203 -6.30 4.86 -16.92
C PHE A 203 -5.87 3.40 -16.62
N PRO A 204 -5.57 2.57 -17.62
CA PRO A 204 -5.13 1.20 -17.35
C PRO A 204 -3.77 1.21 -16.65
N ILE A 205 -3.63 0.34 -15.65
CA ILE A 205 -2.39 0.17 -14.90
C ILE A 205 -1.70 -1.08 -15.43
N ARG A 206 -0.45 -0.94 -15.88
CA ARG A 206 0.34 -2.04 -16.44
C ARG A 206 1.47 -2.43 -15.50
N ASN A 207 1.73 -3.73 -15.38
CA ASN A 207 2.92 -4.22 -14.68
C ASN A 207 4.19 -4.01 -15.53
N THR A 208 5.35 -4.41 -15.00
CA THR A 208 6.64 -4.32 -15.69
C THR A 208 6.75 -5.15 -16.97
N ARG A 209 5.82 -6.09 -17.21
CA ARG A 209 5.69 -6.90 -18.44
C ARG A 209 4.65 -6.34 -19.42
N GLY A 210 3.95 -5.28 -19.04
CA GLY A 210 3.00 -4.57 -19.92
C GLY A 210 1.58 -5.12 -19.86
N HIS A 211 1.35 -6.12 -19.01
CA HIS A 211 0.01 -6.66 -18.81
C HIS A 211 -0.82 -5.72 -17.93
N ILE A 212 -2.10 -5.59 -18.26
CA ILE A 212 -3.05 -4.77 -17.49
C ILE A 212 -3.40 -5.51 -16.22
N ILE A 213 -3.15 -4.88 -15.08
CA ILE A 213 -3.39 -5.48 -13.76
C ILE A 213 -4.50 -4.77 -12.99
N GLY A 214 -4.88 -3.57 -13.42
CA GLY A 214 -5.97 -2.81 -12.81
C GLY A 214 -6.24 -1.51 -13.55
N PHE A 215 -7.08 -0.66 -12.96
CA PHE A 215 -7.48 0.61 -13.54
C PHE A 215 -7.50 1.72 -12.49
N GLY A 216 -7.05 2.91 -12.89
CA GLY A 216 -7.45 4.18 -12.30
C GLY A 216 -8.64 4.76 -13.07
N GLY A 217 -9.48 5.53 -12.39
CA GLY A 217 -10.69 6.11 -12.97
C GLY A 217 -10.94 7.51 -12.44
N ARG A 218 -10.95 8.53 -13.31
CA ARG A 218 -11.23 9.93 -12.95
C ARG A 218 -12.62 10.34 -13.40
N ILE A 219 -13.45 10.79 -12.47
CA ILE A 219 -14.83 11.20 -12.81
C ILE A 219 -14.82 12.46 -13.66
N ILE A 220 -15.77 12.56 -14.59
CA ILE A 220 -16.07 13.79 -15.34
C ILE A 220 -17.41 14.31 -14.84
N GLY A 221 -17.43 15.52 -14.26
CA GLY A 221 -18.63 16.13 -13.71
C GLY A 221 -18.68 16.04 -12.18
N LYS A 222 -19.88 15.81 -11.64
CA LYS A 222 -20.13 15.79 -10.19
C LYS A 222 -20.07 14.35 -9.65
N GLY A 223 -19.44 14.17 -8.50
CA GLY A 223 -19.43 12.90 -7.77
C GLY A 223 -18.07 12.62 -7.12
N GLU A 224 -18.10 11.74 -6.12
CA GLU A 224 -16.93 11.38 -5.33
C GLU A 224 -16.69 9.86 -5.33
N PRO A 225 -15.44 9.41 -5.17
CA PRO A 225 -14.21 10.23 -5.13
C PRO A 225 -13.79 10.71 -6.54
N LYS A 226 -13.04 11.82 -6.62
CA LYS A 226 -12.54 12.39 -7.89
C LYS A 226 -11.73 11.36 -8.70
N TYR A 227 -10.83 10.65 -8.01
CA TYR A 227 -10.09 9.51 -8.54
C TYR A 227 -10.49 8.24 -7.79
N LEU A 228 -10.62 7.14 -8.51
CA LEU A 228 -10.94 5.83 -7.96
C LEU A 228 -9.97 4.81 -8.57
N ASN A 229 -9.35 3.99 -7.74
CA ASN A 229 -8.49 2.91 -8.21
C ASN A 229 -9.20 1.57 -8.05
N SER A 230 -8.78 0.58 -8.84
CA SER A 230 -9.06 -0.82 -8.55
C SER A 230 -8.73 -1.14 -7.08
N PRO A 231 -9.49 -2.03 -6.42
CA PRO A 231 -9.11 -2.55 -5.11
C PRO A 231 -7.83 -3.39 -5.23
N GLU A 232 -7.25 -3.80 -4.10
CA GLU A 232 -6.22 -4.86 -4.10
C GLU A 232 -6.81 -6.14 -4.71
N THR A 233 -6.06 -6.82 -5.58
CA THR A 233 -6.45 -8.09 -6.24
C THR A 233 -5.26 -9.03 -6.33
N ALA A 234 -5.47 -10.25 -6.78
CA ALA A 234 -4.36 -11.20 -7.05
C ALA A 234 -3.34 -10.68 -8.07
N LEU A 235 -3.72 -9.74 -8.95
CA LEU A 235 -2.82 -9.18 -9.98
C LEU A 235 -2.26 -7.80 -9.62
N PHE A 236 -2.88 -7.10 -8.68
CA PHE A 236 -2.64 -5.68 -8.46
C PHE A 236 -2.54 -5.33 -6.98
N SER A 237 -1.40 -4.72 -6.63
CA SER A 237 -1.21 -4.08 -5.33
C SER A 237 -0.74 -2.64 -5.47
N LYS A 238 -1.50 -1.71 -4.88
CA LYS A 238 -1.20 -0.27 -4.95
C LYS A 238 0.11 0.10 -4.29
N GLY A 239 0.51 -0.66 -3.26
CA GLY A 239 1.76 -0.45 -2.54
C GLY A 239 2.98 -0.99 -3.26
N HIS A 240 2.81 -1.70 -4.38
CA HIS A 240 3.90 -2.27 -5.15
C HIS A 240 4.04 -1.63 -6.52
N GLU A 241 2.95 -1.16 -7.12
CA GLU A 241 2.88 -0.74 -8.51
C GLU A 241 2.96 0.78 -8.69
N LEU A 242 3.58 1.19 -9.79
CA LEU A 242 3.73 2.60 -10.17
C LEU A 242 3.10 2.79 -11.54
N TYR A 243 2.16 3.72 -11.65
CA TYR A 243 1.56 4.06 -12.93
C TYR A 243 2.60 4.70 -13.85
N GLY A 244 2.53 4.40 -15.15
CA GLY A 244 3.45 4.96 -16.13
C GLY A 244 4.80 4.26 -16.21
N LEU A 245 5.14 3.38 -15.26
CA LEU A 245 6.46 2.74 -15.25
C LEU A 245 6.69 1.88 -16.50
N TRP A 246 5.65 1.24 -17.03
CA TRP A 246 5.78 0.47 -18.27
C TRP A 246 6.07 1.38 -19.46
N GLU A 247 5.32 2.47 -19.58
CA GLU A 247 5.42 3.47 -20.65
C GLU A 247 6.76 4.23 -20.59
N ALA A 248 7.20 4.56 -19.38
CA ALA A 248 8.35 5.42 -19.12
C ALA A 248 9.70 4.72 -19.32
N ARG A 249 9.79 3.39 -19.43
CA ARG A 249 11.08 2.67 -19.43
C ARG A 249 12.11 3.21 -20.42
N SER A 250 11.69 3.49 -21.65
CA SER A 250 12.60 3.99 -22.69
C SER A 250 13.08 5.40 -22.35
N ALA A 251 12.16 6.25 -21.87
CA ALA A 251 12.45 7.62 -21.51
C ALA A 251 13.33 7.71 -20.25
N ILE A 252 13.10 6.87 -19.25
CA ILE A 252 13.94 6.77 -18.04
C ILE A 252 15.37 6.42 -18.43
N ARG A 253 15.55 5.45 -19.35
CA ARG A 253 16.88 5.07 -19.85
C ARG A 253 17.55 6.20 -20.63
N SER A 254 16.81 6.93 -21.47
CA SER A 254 17.39 8.02 -22.28
C SER A 254 17.72 9.27 -21.46
N GLU A 255 16.86 9.60 -20.49
CA GLU A 255 17.03 10.78 -19.62
C GLU A 255 17.95 10.49 -18.43
N GLY A 256 18.20 9.21 -18.11
CA GLY A 256 19.03 8.79 -16.98
C GLY A 256 18.44 9.16 -15.62
N CYS A 257 17.12 9.35 -15.55
CA CYS A 257 16.41 9.59 -14.28
C CYS A 257 14.94 9.20 -14.38
N VAL A 258 14.37 8.82 -13.23
CA VAL A 258 12.92 8.63 -13.08
C VAL A 258 12.33 9.75 -12.24
N LEU A 259 11.23 10.33 -12.74
CA LEU A 259 10.47 11.39 -12.08
C LEU A 259 9.22 10.79 -11.44
N VAL A 260 9.08 10.93 -10.13
CA VAL A 260 7.92 10.44 -9.36
C VAL A 260 6.98 11.60 -9.07
N VAL A 261 5.73 11.50 -9.52
CA VAL A 261 4.66 12.49 -9.33
C VAL A 261 3.45 11.87 -8.63
N GLU A 262 2.43 12.65 -8.31
CA GLU A 262 1.29 12.19 -7.50
C GLU A 262 0.20 11.46 -8.30
N GLY A 263 -0.08 11.91 -9.52
CA GLY A 263 -1.29 11.49 -10.25
C GLY A 263 -1.07 10.97 -11.66
N TYR A 264 -2.05 10.20 -12.12
CA TYR A 264 -2.15 9.74 -13.52
C TYR A 264 -2.07 10.89 -14.52
N MET A 265 -2.77 11.99 -14.21
CA MET A 265 -2.83 13.16 -15.09
C MET A 265 -1.48 13.85 -15.21
N ASP A 266 -0.67 13.86 -14.14
CA ASP A 266 0.68 14.42 -14.19
C ASP A 266 1.57 13.61 -15.11
N VAL A 267 1.56 12.28 -14.98
CA VAL A 267 2.32 11.38 -15.86
C VAL A 267 1.93 11.57 -17.33
N VAL A 268 0.63 11.54 -17.63
CA VAL A 268 0.14 11.64 -19.02
C VAL A 268 0.36 13.05 -19.58
N GLY A 269 0.16 14.10 -18.77
CA GLY A 269 0.36 15.50 -19.17
C GLY A 269 1.83 15.84 -19.42
N LEU A 270 2.73 15.35 -18.57
CA LEU A 270 4.18 15.46 -18.79
C LEU A 270 4.60 14.73 -20.08
N ALA A 271 4.10 13.51 -20.29
CA ALA A 271 4.41 12.73 -21.49
C ALA A 271 3.90 13.40 -22.78
N GLN A 272 2.71 14.01 -22.77
CA GLN A 272 2.17 14.82 -23.88
C GLN A 272 3.12 15.95 -24.29
N LEU A 273 3.89 16.48 -23.35
CA LEU A 273 4.84 17.58 -23.57
C LEU A 273 6.29 17.08 -23.71
N GLY A 274 6.47 15.78 -23.94
CA GLY A 274 7.76 15.17 -24.22
C GLY A 274 8.61 14.88 -22.99
N ILE A 275 8.02 14.84 -21.79
CA ILE A 275 8.67 14.38 -20.55
C ILE A 275 8.11 12.99 -20.24
N GLY A 276 8.69 11.98 -20.90
CA GLY A 276 8.19 10.60 -20.85
C GLY A 276 8.69 9.76 -19.68
N ASN A 277 9.59 10.28 -18.83
CA ASN A 277 10.24 9.54 -17.74
C ASN A 277 9.50 9.66 -16.39
N ALA A 278 8.23 10.08 -16.42
CA ALA A 278 7.40 10.27 -15.23
C ALA A 278 6.63 8.99 -14.85
N VAL A 279 6.49 8.76 -13.55
CA VAL A 279 5.69 7.68 -12.94
C VAL A 279 4.91 8.22 -11.74
N ALA A 280 3.80 7.58 -11.36
CA ALA A 280 3.00 8.02 -10.22
C ALA A 280 2.68 6.90 -9.23
N THR A 281 2.55 7.26 -7.95
CA THR A 281 1.92 6.39 -6.96
C THR A 281 0.42 6.30 -7.20
N LEU A 282 -0.21 5.24 -6.66
CA LEU A 282 -1.59 4.89 -6.98
C LEU A 282 -2.54 5.32 -5.87
N GLY A 283 -2.49 6.60 -5.51
CA GLY A 283 -3.28 7.18 -4.42
C GLY A 283 -2.86 6.68 -3.04
N THR A 284 -1.59 6.33 -2.89
CA THR A 284 -0.94 5.86 -1.66
C THR A 284 0.35 6.63 -1.43
N ALA A 285 0.80 6.69 -0.18
CA ALA A 285 2.15 7.16 0.12
C ALA A 285 3.21 6.29 -0.58
N THR A 286 4.39 6.85 -0.81
CA THR A 286 5.52 6.08 -1.34
C THR A 286 5.88 4.95 -0.37
N THR A 287 6.04 3.73 -0.88
CA THR A 287 6.37 2.53 -0.08
C THR A 287 7.82 2.09 -0.33
N PRO A 288 8.39 1.25 0.55
CA PRO A 288 9.72 0.66 0.30
C PRO A 288 9.77 -0.12 -1.02
N TYR A 289 8.68 -0.82 -1.38
CA TYR A 289 8.59 -1.55 -2.65
C TYR A 289 8.65 -0.63 -3.87
N HIS A 290 8.01 0.55 -3.81
CA HIS A 290 8.14 1.57 -4.86
C HIS A 290 9.59 2.01 -5.00
N VAL A 291 10.27 2.36 -3.90
CA VAL A 291 11.66 2.82 -3.93
C VAL A 291 12.59 1.74 -4.47
N GLN A 292 12.45 0.48 -4.03
CA GLN A 292 13.22 -0.65 -4.58
C GLN A 292 12.97 -0.88 -6.07
N LYS A 293 11.73 -0.69 -6.54
CA LYS A 293 11.37 -0.81 -7.96
C LYS A 293 11.99 0.34 -8.78
N LEU A 294 11.97 1.56 -8.24
CA LEU A 294 12.59 2.75 -8.86
C LEU A 294 14.11 2.61 -8.95
N LEU A 295 14.79 2.21 -7.86
CA LEU A 295 16.24 2.03 -7.80
C LEU A 295 16.76 0.92 -8.73
N ARG A 296 15.92 -0.06 -9.07
CA ARG A 296 16.20 -1.07 -10.11
C ARG A 296 16.07 -0.52 -11.53
N THR A 297 15.32 0.56 -11.70
CA THR A 297 15.03 1.16 -13.02
C THR A 297 16.00 2.30 -13.33
N SER A 298 16.42 3.05 -12.32
CA SER A 298 17.34 4.19 -12.44
C SER A 298 18.10 4.38 -11.13
N ASP A 299 19.36 4.77 -11.22
CA ASP A 299 20.17 5.22 -10.10
C ASP A 299 19.79 6.64 -9.64
N LYS A 300 19.19 7.45 -10.52
CA LYS A 300 18.68 8.79 -10.21
C LYS A 300 17.15 8.83 -10.12
N ILE A 301 16.63 9.25 -8.97
CA ILE A 301 15.20 9.41 -8.66
C ILE A 301 14.94 10.86 -8.27
N VAL A 302 13.92 11.48 -8.88
CA VAL A 302 13.45 12.81 -8.50
C VAL A 302 11.98 12.71 -8.11
N PHE A 303 11.65 13.03 -6.85
CA PHE A 303 10.26 13.19 -6.41
C PHE A 303 9.81 14.63 -6.67
N SER A 304 8.68 14.81 -7.35
CA SER A 304 8.05 16.10 -7.60
C SER A 304 6.62 16.05 -7.10
N PHE A 305 6.43 16.45 -5.85
CA PHE A 305 5.13 16.60 -5.21
C PHE A 305 4.60 18.02 -5.40
N ASP A 306 3.33 18.26 -5.05
CA ASP A 306 2.72 19.58 -5.14
C ASP A 306 3.51 20.62 -4.31
N GLY A 307 3.58 21.87 -4.78
CA GLY A 307 4.37 22.95 -4.16
C GLY A 307 3.90 23.42 -2.78
N ASP A 308 2.83 22.82 -2.25
CA ASP A 308 2.14 23.26 -1.03
C ASP A 308 2.66 22.54 0.24
N LYS A 309 1.99 22.80 1.38
CA LYS A 309 2.34 22.14 2.66
C LYS A 309 2.04 20.63 2.65
N ALA A 310 1.08 20.17 1.88
CA ALA A 310 0.75 18.75 1.79
C ALA A 310 1.82 18.00 0.99
N GLY A 311 2.26 18.54 -0.14
CA GLY A 311 3.34 18.00 -0.95
C GLY A 311 4.67 17.95 -0.20
N ARG A 312 5.01 18.98 0.62
CA ARG A 312 6.19 18.90 1.51
C ARG A 312 6.10 17.78 2.55
N ARG A 313 4.92 17.54 3.13
CA ARG A 313 4.71 16.39 4.04
C ARG A 313 4.83 15.06 3.31
N ALA A 314 4.34 14.96 2.07
CA ALA A 314 4.52 13.78 1.23
C ALA A 314 6.00 13.56 0.91
N ALA A 315 6.74 14.62 0.58
CA ALA A 315 8.19 14.59 0.39
C ALA A 315 8.93 14.06 1.62
N TRP A 316 8.59 14.56 2.81
CA TRP A 316 9.19 14.09 4.06
C TRP A 316 8.93 12.60 4.31
N ARG A 317 7.70 12.12 4.08
CA ARG A 317 7.39 10.69 4.21
C ARG A 317 8.16 9.85 3.19
N ALA A 318 8.19 10.26 1.93
CA ALA A 318 8.96 9.58 0.89
C ALA A 318 10.46 9.54 1.23
N LEU A 319 11.01 10.63 1.78
CA LEU A 319 12.38 10.68 2.29
C LEU A 319 12.62 9.61 3.36
N GLN A 320 11.75 9.53 4.37
CA GLN A 320 11.87 8.53 5.43
C GLN A 320 11.84 7.10 4.88
N THR A 321 10.96 6.84 3.90
CA THR A 321 10.89 5.55 3.20
C THR A 321 12.16 5.22 2.41
N CYS A 322 12.87 6.24 1.91
CA CYS A 322 14.11 6.05 1.15
C CYS A 322 15.32 5.73 2.04
N LEU A 323 15.34 6.16 3.31
CA LEU A 323 16.53 6.05 4.18
C LEU A 323 17.10 4.62 4.27
N PRO A 324 16.29 3.57 4.49
CA PRO A 324 16.80 2.19 4.58
C PRO A 324 17.32 1.62 3.25
N LEU A 325 17.05 2.32 2.14
CA LEU A 325 17.33 1.86 0.78
C LEU A 325 18.37 2.74 0.08
N LEU A 326 19.01 3.66 0.82
CA LEU A 326 20.07 4.49 0.26
C LEU A 326 21.26 3.63 -0.17
N ARG A 327 21.87 4.03 -1.29
CA ARG A 327 23.10 3.44 -1.83
C ARG A 327 24.06 4.56 -2.17
N ASP A 328 25.36 4.28 -2.06
CA ASP A 328 26.41 5.25 -2.40
C ASP A 328 26.41 5.65 -3.89
N ASP A 329 25.88 4.79 -4.76
CA ASP A 329 25.80 4.97 -6.20
C ASP A 329 24.45 5.52 -6.70
N ALA A 330 23.52 5.84 -5.80
CA ALA A 330 22.19 6.33 -6.15
C ALA A 330 21.96 7.78 -5.73
N SER A 331 21.23 8.55 -6.55
CA SER A 331 20.86 9.94 -6.29
C SER A 331 19.36 10.09 -6.13
N ILE A 332 18.90 10.38 -4.91
CA ILE A 332 17.49 10.70 -4.63
C ILE A 332 17.37 12.20 -4.37
N ARG A 333 16.42 12.85 -5.05
CA ARG A 333 16.23 14.30 -5.01
C ARG A 333 14.74 14.65 -4.92
N PHE A 334 14.47 15.86 -4.45
CA PHE A 334 13.13 16.42 -4.28
C PHE A 334 13.01 17.74 -5.04
N LEU A 335 12.09 17.79 -5.99
CA LEU A 335 11.71 18.99 -6.71
C LEU A 335 10.49 19.59 -6.03
N PHE A 336 10.59 20.87 -5.65
CA PHE A 336 9.48 21.65 -5.11
C PHE A 336 9.11 22.72 -6.12
N LEU A 337 7.90 22.64 -6.66
CA LEU A 337 7.35 23.62 -7.59
C LEU A 337 6.75 24.82 -6.84
N PRO A 338 6.46 25.94 -7.52
CA PRO A 338 5.67 27.02 -6.93
C PRO A 338 4.33 26.50 -6.35
N PRO A 339 3.82 27.08 -5.25
CA PRO A 339 2.65 26.54 -4.53
C PRO A 339 1.36 26.41 -5.36
N GLU A 340 1.22 27.21 -6.41
CA GLU A 340 0.09 27.22 -7.33
C GLU A 340 0.17 26.13 -8.41
N HIS A 341 1.27 25.39 -8.48
CA HIS A 341 1.56 24.46 -9.56
C HIS A 341 1.79 23.02 -9.07
N ASP A 342 1.06 22.10 -9.71
CA ASP A 342 1.42 20.69 -9.86
C ASP A 342 2.33 20.50 -11.11
N PRO A 343 2.95 19.33 -11.31
CA PRO A 343 3.81 19.09 -12.48
C PRO A 343 3.09 19.32 -13.82
N ASP A 344 1.84 18.88 -13.97
CA ASP A 344 1.01 19.07 -15.18
C ASP A 344 0.75 20.56 -15.50
N SER A 345 0.33 21.35 -14.53
CA SER A 345 0.07 22.78 -14.71
C SER A 345 1.35 23.58 -14.91
N TYR A 346 2.45 23.22 -14.24
CA TYR A 346 3.73 23.90 -14.43
C TYR A 346 4.25 23.71 -15.86
N VAL A 347 4.30 22.46 -16.35
CA VAL A 347 4.82 22.19 -17.69
C VAL A 347 3.93 22.83 -18.77
N ARG A 348 2.62 22.94 -18.55
CA ARG A 348 1.71 23.63 -19.46
C ARG A 348 1.91 25.15 -19.46
N ALA A 349 2.25 25.73 -18.31
CA ALA A 349 2.47 27.16 -18.18
C ALA A 349 3.84 27.60 -18.73
N TYR A 350 4.91 26.85 -18.45
CA TYR A 350 6.28 27.25 -18.72
C TYR A 350 6.99 26.42 -19.81
N GLY A 351 6.42 25.29 -20.21
CA GLY A 351 6.96 24.40 -21.23
C GLY A 351 7.99 23.40 -20.70
N ALA A 352 8.28 22.39 -21.53
CA ALA A 352 9.14 21.27 -21.15
C ALA A 352 10.61 21.66 -20.96
N ALA A 353 11.11 22.67 -21.67
CA ALA A 353 12.48 23.17 -21.49
C ALA A 353 12.67 23.82 -20.11
N ALA A 354 11.71 24.65 -19.68
CA ALA A 354 11.71 25.24 -18.35
C ALA A 354 11.61 24.16 -17.27
N PHE A 355 10.69 23.21 -17.40
CA PHE A 355 10.56 22.12 -16.44
C PHE A 355 11.84 21.29 -16.30
N ARG A 356 12.55 20.98 -17.40
CA ARG A 356 13.85 20.31 -17.36
C ARG A 356 14.92 21.14 -16.65
N ALA A 357 14.91 22.46 -16.82
CA ALA A 357 15.81 23.34 -16.07
C ALA A 357 15.50 23.28 -14.57
N THR A 358 14.23 23.32 -14.17
CA THR A 358 13.82 23.21 -12.76
C THR A 358 14.19 21.85 -12.17
N LEU A 359 14.11 20.76 -12.95
CA LEU A 359 14.57 19.43 -12.50
C LEU A 359 16.06 19.41 -12.13
N ALA A 360 16.90 20.24 -12.77
CA ALA A 360 18.31 20.35 -12.41
C ALA A 360 18.53 21.00 -11.03
N GLU A 361 17.57 21.83 -10.60
CA GLU A 361 17.57 22.51 -9.29
C GLU A 361 16.98 21.64 -8.17
N ALA A 362 16.54 20.41 -8.47
CA ALA A 362 15.99 19.50 -7.48
C ALA A 362 16.96 19.29 -6.30
N VAL A 363 16.44 19.44 -5.09
CA VAL A 363 17.19 19.43 -3.83
C VAL A 363 17.62 17.99 -3.50
N PRO A 364 18.91 17.71 -3.24
CA PRO A 364 19.34 16.38 -2.80
C PRO A 364 18.63 15.94 -1.52
N LEU A 365 18.41 14.63 -1.37
CA LEU A 365 17.82 14.05 -0.15
C LEU A 365 18.52 14.51 1.12
N SER A 366 19.86 14.50 1.14
CA SER A 366 20.66 14.94 2.29
C SER A 366 20.34 16.38 2.68
N ARG A 367 20.37 17.29 1.71
CA ARG A 367 20.10 18.71 1.94
C ARG A 367 18.67 18.94 2.42
N PHE A 368 17.70 18.33 1.76
CA PHE A 368 16.29 18.43 2.18
C PHE A 368 16.09 17.89 3.60
N MET A 369 16.70 16.75 3.93
CA MET A 369 16.63 16.17 5.27
C MET A 369 17.11 17.14 6.34
N LEU A 370 18.31 17.70 6.14
CA LEU A 370 18.99 18.54 7.11
C LEU A 370 18.31 19.91 7.27
N ASP A 371 17.90 20.52 6.17
CA ASP A 371 17.19 21.80 6.18
C ASP A 371 15.83 21.69 6.88
N GLU A 372 15.10 20.61 6.61
CA GLU A 372 13.80 20.37 7.22
C GLU A 372 13.95 20.11 8.73
N LEU A 373 14.93 19.29 9.16
CA LEU A 373 15.24 19.11 10.59
C LEU A 373 15.58 20.44 11.26
N ALA A 374 16.51 21.22 10.68
CA ALA A 374 16.88 22.52 11.24
C ALA A 374 15.69 23.48 11.36
N SER A 375 14.80 23.49 10.37
CA SER A 375 13.64 24.41 10.35
C SER A 375 12.61 24.14 11.45
N ARG A 376 12.62 22.96 12.07
CA ARG A 376 11.68 22.55 13.12
C ARG A 376 12.12 22.96 14.52
N HIS A 377 13.37 23.42 14.68
CA HIS A 377 13.98 23.69 15.98
C HIS A 377 14.63 25.08 16.03
N PRO A 378 14.69 25.74 17.20
CA PRO A 378 15.42 26.99 17.37
C PRO A 378 16.94 26.72 17.40
N MET A 379 17.57 26.65 16.22
CA MET A 379 18.99 26.24 16.08
C MET A 379 20.01 27.18 16.74
N GLU A 380 19.61 28.39 17.10
CA GLU A 380 20.42 29.35 17.85
C GLU A 380 20.59 28.95 19.33
N GLU A 381 19.63 28.19 19.87
CA GLU A 381 19.59 27.73 21.26
C GLU A 381 20.24 26.35 21.42
N ALA A 382 20.90 26.10 22.56
CA ALA A 382 21.51 24.80 22.84
C ALA A 382 20.45 23.70 22.92
N GLU A 383 19.31 24.01 23.53
CA GLU A 383 18.11 23.17 23.65
C GLU A 383 17.54 22.81 22.29
N GLY A 384 17.45 23.78 21.36
CA GLY A 384 16.98 23.54 20.00
C GLY A 384 17.92 22.65 19.20
N ARG A 385 19.24 22.84 19.31
CA ARG A 385 20.22 21.93 18.68
C ARG A 385 20.14 20.53 19.28
N ALA A 386 19.98 20.40 20.59
CA ALA A 386 19.80 19.11 21.25
C ALA A 386 18.50 18.40 20.81
N ALA A 387 17.39 19.13 20.67
CA ALA A 387 16.13 18.60 20.15
C ALA A 387 16.25 18.16 18.68
N CYS A 388 16.98 18.92 17.85
CA CYS A 388 17.29 18.55 16.47
C CYS A 388 18.11 17.26 16.40
N VAL A 389 19.13 17.09 17.27
CA VAL A 389 19.88 15.83 17.39
C VAL A 389 18.97 14.68 17.80
N HIS A 390 18.06 14.90 18.76
CA HIS A 390 17.11 13.88 19.23
C HIS A 390 16.18 13.39 18.11
N GLU A 391 15.65 14.29 17.28
CA GLU A 391 14.80 13.93 16.13
C GLU A 391 15.61 13.30 14.98
N GLY A 392 16.82 13.80 14.71
CA GLY A 392 17.66 13.36 13.60
C GLY A 392 18.33 12.01 13.82
N LYS A 393 18.81 11.70 15.03
CA LYS A 393 19.54 10.46 15.36
C LYS A 393 18.84 9.17 14.88
N PRO A 394 17.53 8.96 15.13
CA PRO A 394 16.81 7.80 14.62
C PRO A 394 16.82 7.67 13.09
N MET A 395 16.84 8.79 12.35
CA MET A 395 16.88 8.77 10.89
C MET A 395 18.22 8.25 10.36
N PHE A 396 19.34 8.65 10.97
CA PHE A 396 20.67 8.12 10.62
C PHE A 396 20.79 6.62 10.92
N ALA A 397 20.15 6.14 11.99
CA ALA A 397 20.12 4.72 12.33
C ALA A 397 19.40 3.85 11.29
N LEU A 398 18.48 4.43 10.50
CA LEU A 398 17.83 3.74 9.39
C LEU A 398 18.73 3.62 8.15
N MET A 399 19.75 4.48 8.01
CA MET A 399 20.61 4.49 6.83
C MET A 399 21.61 3.33 6.85
N PRO A 400 21.78 2.59 5.73
CA PRO A 400 22.85 1.62 5.58
C PRO A 400 24.23 2.23 5.85
N GLU A 401 25.16 1.41 6.33
CA GLU A 401 26.56 1.81 6.41
C GLU A 401 27.10 2.05 4.99
N GLY A 402 27.78 3.18 4.80
CA GLY A 402 28.25 3.60 3.49
C GLY A 402 28.86 5.00 3.52
N SER A 403 29.53 5.37 2.44
CA SER A 403 30.17 6.68 2.30
C SER A 403 29.15 7.81 2.41
N LEU A 404 27.97 7.65 1.79
CA LEU A 404 26.90 8.65 1.79
C LEU A 404 26.45 8.96 3.22
N ARG A 405 26.18 7.95 4.04
CA ARG A 405 25.79 8.14 5.44
C ARG A 405 26.82 8.96 6.21
N VAL A 406 28.11 8.62 6.08
CA VAL A 406 29.21 9.34 6.76
C VAL A 406 29.26 10.81 6.34
N GLN A 407 29.06 11.12 5.05
CA GLN A 407 29.03 12.51 4.58
C GLN A 407 27.86 13.29 5.19
N ILE A 408 26.67 12.68 5.23
CA ILE A 408 25.47 13.33 5.78
C ILE A 408 25.61 13.52 7.30
N GLU A 409 26.13 12.53 8.04
CA GLU A 409 26.40 12.64 9.48
C GLU A 409 27.40 13.78 9.77
N ARG A 410 28.44 13.93 8.93
CA ARG A 410 29.41 15.03 9.06
C ARG A 410 28.79 16.40 8.76
N GLU A 411 27.87 16.50 7.81
CA GLU A 411 27.10 17.72 7.56
C GLU A 411 26.17 18.04 8.74
N PHE A 412 25.51 17.03 9.29
CA PHE A 412 24.64 17.17 10.45
C PHE A 412 25.38 17.62 11.69
N ALA A 413 26.54 17.01 12.00
CA ALA A 413 27.38 17.40 13.13
C ALA A 413 27.75 18.89 13.06
N ARG A 414 28.17 19.38 11.88
CA ARG A 414 28.44 20.80 11.65
C ARG A 414 27.21 21.67 11.88
N LEU A 415 26.04 21.24 11.39
CA LEU A 415 24.78 21.96 11.53
C LEU A 415 24.37 22.12 13.00
N VAL A 416 24.62 21.11 13.84
CA VAL A 416 24.29 21.15 15.28
C VAL A 416 25.45 21.60 16.18
N GLN A 417 26.55 22.09 15.57
CA GLN A 417 27.76 22.55 16.27
C GLN A 417 28.42 21.47 17.16
N LEU A 418 28.43 20.23 16.69
CA LEU A 418 29.17 19.12 17.30
C LEU A 418 30.28 18.63 16.36
N THR A 419 31.29 18.00 16.93
CA THR A 419 32.19 17.13 16.19
C THR A 419 31.49 15.81 15.82
N PRO A 420 31.92 15.12 14.75
CA PRO A 420 31.40 13.79 14.42
C PRO A 420 31.52 12.80 15.60
N GLU A 421 32.60 12.90 16.37
CA GLU A 421 32.86 12.06 17.55
C GLU A 421 31.85 12.33 18.68
N GLU A 422 31.57 13.60 18.98
CA GLU A 422 30.55 13.99 19.97
C GLU A 422 29.15 13.54 19.53
N LEU A 423 28.80 13.74 18.25
CA LEU A 423 27.52 13.29 17.70
C LEU A 423 27.37 11.76 17.80
N ALA A 424 28.45 11.00 17.56
CA ALA A 424 28.44 9.55 17.69
C ALA A 424 28.15 9.11 19.14
N GLN A 425 28.68 9.82 20.14
CA GLN A 425 28.50 9.52 21.57
C GLN A 425 27.08 9.80 22.09
N VAL A 426 26.30 10.66 21.43
CA VAL A 426 24.90 10.90 21.83
C VAL A 426 24.09 9.61 21.64
N PRO A 427 23.44 9.04 22.66
CA PRO A 427 22.67 7.82 22.49
C PRO A 427 21.49 8.04 21.55
N VAL A 428 21.16 7.04 20.72
CA VAL A 428 19.85 7.02 20.05
C VAL A 428 18.83 6.81 21.15
N ALA A 429 17.98 7.80 21.40
CA ALA A 429 16.85 7.59 22.30
C ALA A 429 15.97 6.50 21.68
N GLY A 430 15.78 5.39 22.39
CA GLY A 430 14.76 4.41 22.03
C GLY A 430 13.38 5.07 22.02
N PRO A 431 12.35 4.47 21.37
CA PRO A 431 11.00 4.99 21.43
C PRO A 431 10.64 5.24 22.91
N ALA A 432 10.29 6.48 23.23
CA ALA A 432 9.97 6.87 24.60
C ALA A 432 8.89 5.93 25.13
N ARG A 433 9.21 5.11 26.13
CA ARG A 433 8.19 4.47 26.95
C ARG A 433 7.42 5.61 27.60
N VAL A 434 6.16 5.77 27.19
CA VAL A 434 5.24 6.68 27.88
C VAL A 434 5.23 6.24 29.35
N PRO A 435 5.60 7.10 30.30
CA PRO A 435 5.43 6.78 31.70
C PRO A 435 3.93 6.60 31.93
N HIS A 436 3.52 5.41 32.37
CA HIS A 436 2.20 5.24 32.96
C HIS A 436 2.05 6.33 34.04
N GLU A 437 1.08 7.23 33.87
CA GLU A 437 0.72 8.19 34.92
C GLU A 437 0.27 7.40 36.15
N GLY A 438 1.23 7.15 37.05
CA GLY A 438 0.97 6.71 38.39
C GLY A 438 0.18 7.81 39.10
N LYS A 439 -1.01 7.45 39.57
CA LYS A 439 -1.90 8.24 40.42
C LYS A 439 -1.12 9.20 41.31
N LEU A 440 -1.21 10.49 41.02
CA LEU A 440 -0.78 11.55 41.93
C LEU A 440 -1.68 11.48 43.17
N ALA A 441 -1.06 11.12 44.29
CA ALA A 441 -1.65 11.15 45.61
C ALA A 441 -2.03 12.59 45.97
N ALA A 442 -3.28 12.77 46.43
CA ALA A 442 -3.76 14.05 46.95
C ALA A 442 -3.00 14.44 48.24
N PRO A 443 -2.65 15.72 48.42
CA PRO A 443 -2.01 16.19 49.65
C PRO A 443 -3.04 16.30 50.78
N GLY A 444 -2.70 15.72 51.93
CA GLY A 444 -3.56 15.65 53.11
C GLY A 444 -3.78 16.97 53.83
N ARG A 445 -4.90 17.05 54.55
CA ARG A 445 -5.13 17.96 55.67
C ARG A 445 -5.57 17.16 56.90
N GLN A 446 -4.93 17.45 58.02
CA GLN A 446 -5.08 16.81 59.32
C GLN A 446 -6.35 17.26 60.07
N GLN A 447 -6.97 16.26 60.72
CA GLN A 447 -7.55 16.20 62.08
C GLN A 447 -8.39 17.37 62.66
N GLY A 448 -9.55 17.01 63.24
CA GLY A 448 -10.16 17.79 64.32
C GLY A 448 -11.67 17.57 64.54
N SER A 449 -11.98 16.75 65.55
CA SER A 449 -13.25 16.37 66.18
C SER A 449 -14.36 17.41 66.47
N GLU A 450 -15.57 16.84 66.68
CA GLU A 450 -16.69 17.23 67.59
C GLU A 450 -17.93 18.02 67.05
N ARG A 451 -19.08 17.33 67.21
CA ARG A 451 -20.45 17.71 67.65
C ARG A 451 -21.16 18.96 67.09
N GLY A 452 -22.41 18.74 66.68
CA GLY A 452 -23.46 19.77 66.63
C GLY A 452 -24.67 19.38 65.78
N GLU A 453 -25.78 19.06 66.45
CA GLU A 453 -27.12 18.78 65.89
C GLU A 453 -27.90 20.11 65.54
N PRO A 454 -29.15 20.08 65.00
CA PRO A 454 -29.62 20.88 63.85
C PRO A 454 -30.55 22.05 64.23
N PRO A 455 -31.28 22.70 63.27
CA PRO A 455 -32.70 22.30 63.09
C PRO A 455 -33.34 22.49 61.67
N SER A 456 -34.26 21.56 61.35
CA SER A 456 -35.66 21.69 60.86
C SER A 456 -36.10 22.92 60.03
N TYR A 457 -36.88 22.69 58.95
CA TYR A 457 -38.29 23.16 58.79
C TYR A 457 -38.98 22.52 57.55
N LEU A 458 -40.13 21.84 57.81
CA LEU A 458 -41.44 21.75 57.11
C LEU A 458 -41.50 21.83 55.55
N ASP A 459 -42.39 21.17 54.79
CA ASP A 459 -43.77 20.74 55.09
C ASP A 459 -44.33 19.74 54.04
N GLU A 460 -45.26 18.91 54.53
CA GLU A 460 -46.50 18.37 53.94
C GLU A 460 -46.59 17.70 52.54
N ALA A 461 -47.11 16.46 52.59
CA ALA A 461 -47.79 15.74 51.51
C ALA A 461 -49.29 16.06 51.48
N PRO A 462 -50.03 15.63 50.43
CA PRO A 462 -51.22 14.82 50.69
C PRO A 462 -51.39 13.59 49.75
N PRO A 463 -52.33 12.67 50.07
CA PRO A 463 -52.18 11.23 49.82
C PRO A 463 -53.19 10.58 48.84
N ASP A 464 -52.88 9.31 48.53
CA ASP A 464 -53.71 8.12 48.22
C ASP A 464 -54.97 8.19 47.34
N PHE A 465 -55.09 7.23 46.41
CA PHE A 465 -56.25 6.33 46.37
C PHE A 465 -55.97 5.02 45.60
N ASP A 466 -56.34 3.92 46.26
CA ASP A 466 -56.39 2.50 45.86
C ASP A 466 -57.06 2.19 44.50
N ARG A 467 -56.63 1.07 43.87
CA ARG A 467 -57.46 -0.16 43.74
C ARG A 467 -56.80 -1.28 42.94
N ASN A 468 -56.62 -2.42 43.64
CA ASN A 468 -57.04 -3.81 43.32
C ASN A 468 -56.83 -4.40 41.90
N ALA A 469 -56.54 -5.67 41.68
CA ALA A 469 -56.18 -6.84 42.50
C ALA A 469 -56.04 -8.04 41.51
N ASP A 470 -55.53 -9.18 42.03
CA ASP A 470 -55.80 -10.57 41.59
C ASP A 470 -54.98 -11.16 40.43
N HIS A 471 -54.52 -12.41 40.43
CA HIS A 471 -54.19 -13.43 41.46
C HIS A 471 -53.41 -14.54 40.71
N GLU A 472 -52.50 -15.19 41.43
CA GLU A 472 -51.72 -16.44 41.22
C GLU A 472 -52.45 -17.67 40.57
N PRO A 473 -51.84 -18.88 40.34
CA PRO A 473 -50.58 -19.43 40.92
C PRO A 473 -49.67 -20.30 40.02
N ALA A 474 -48.50 -20.64 40.57
CA ALA A 474 -47.63 -21.74 40.14
C ALA A 474 -48.11 -23.12 40.63
N PRO A 475 -47.59 -24.22 40.05
CA PRO A 475 -47.14 -25.34 40.90
C PRO A 475 -45.79 -25.96 40.47
N GLN A 476 -45.02 -26.42 41.46
CA GLN A 476 -43.82 -27.28 41.36
C GLN A 476 -44.20 -28.80 41.30
N PRO A 477 -43.27 -29.77 41.44
CA PRO A 477 -42.21 -30.19 40.53
C PRO A 477 -42.34 -31.69 40.13
N GLY A 478 -41.97 -32.06 38.90
CA GLY A 478 -41.99 -33.45 38.42
C GLY A 478 -40.61 -33.94 38.01
N ARG A 479 -40.07 -34.93 38.74
CA ARG A 479 -38.87 -35.69 38.36
C ARG A 479 -39.13 -36.47 37.08
N GLY A 480 -38.28 -36.27 36.07
CA GLY A 480 -38.21 -37.11 34.89
C GLY A 480 -37.13 -36.59 33.97
N ALA A 481 -36.02 -37.31 33.85
CA ALA A 481 -34.99 -37.01 32.86
C ALA A 481 -35.53 -37.21 31.44
N PRO A 482 -35.26 -36.30 30.50
CA PRO A 482 -35.27 -36.66 29.09
C PRO A 482 -34.00 -36.20 28.38
N ARG A 483 -33.27 -37.20 27.88
CA ARG A 483 -32.72 -37.31 26.52
C ARG A 483 -32.23 -36.01 25.88
N HIS A 484 -30.90 -35.94 25.69
CA HIS A 484 -30.23 -35.09 24.73
C HIS A 484 -30.98 -35.10 23.38
N SER A 485 -31.72 -34.03 23.12
CA SER A 485 -32.09 -33.62 21.77
C SER A 485 -31.06 -32.57 21.35
N GLY A 486 -30.17 -32.95 20.44
CA GLY A 486 -29.25 -32.03 19.80
C GLY A 486 -30.04 -31.01 19.01
N SER A 487 -30.23 -29.83 19.59
CA SER A 487 -30.55 -28.63 18.82
C SER A 487 -29.31 -28.27 18.02
N LEU A 488 -29.30 -28.65 16.74
CA LEU A 488 -28.38 -28.13 15.73
C LEU A 488 -28.51 -26.61 15.73
N ARG A 489 -27.65 -25.94 16.51
CA ARG A 489 -27.50 -24.48 16.47
C ARG A 489 -27.15 -24.11 15.04
N ARG A 490 -28.03 -23.34 14.37
CA ARG A 490 -27.72 -22.67 13.11
C ARG A 490 -26.41 -21.91 13.29
N SER A 491 -25.34 -22.34 12.61
CA SER A 491 -24.07 -21.62 12.56
C SER A 491 -24.33 -20.21 12.05
N ARG A 492 -23.88 -19.20 12.80
CA ARG A 492 -24.02 -17.80 12.39
C ARG A 492 -23.11 -17.57 11.18
N THR A 493 -23.65 -16.96 10.12
CA THR A 493 -22.86 -16.60 8.94
C THR A 493 -21.85 -15.52 9.30
N VAL A 494 -20.56 -15.85 9.23
CA VAL A 494 -19.46 -14.91 9.48
C VAL A 494 -19.30 -14.00 8.27
N THR A 495 -19.32 -12.68 8.46
CA THR A 495 -19.12 -11.72 7.36
C THR A 495 -17.68 -11.82 6.82
N PRO A 496 -17.43 -11.46 5.55
CA PRO A 496 -16.07 -11.46 4.99
C PRO A 496 -15.08 -10.62 5.80
N MET A 497 -15.53 -9.50 6.36
CA MET A 497 -14.71 -8.63 7.23
C MET A 497 -14.40 -9.30 8.57
N ALA A 498 -15.40 -9.91 9.23
CA ALA A 498 -15.17 -10.66 10.45
C ALA A 498 -14.21 -11.85 10.22
N LYS A 499 -14.35 -12.56 9.09
CA LYS A 499 -13.43 -13.65 8.69
C LYS A 499 -12.00 -13.13 8.49
N ARG A 500 -11.83 -11.94 7.89
CA ARG A 500 -10.53 -11.27 7.73
C ARG A 500 -9.88 -10.94 9.08
N LEU A 501 -10.62 -10.30 9.99
CA LEU A 501 -10.13 -9.95 11.33
C LEU A 501 -9.74 -11.20 12.14
N LEU A 502 -10.55 -12.26 12.06
CA LEU A 502 -10.26 -13.53 12.73
C LEU A 502 -8.98 -14.18 12.20
N ARG A 503 -8.77 -14.20 10.87
CA ARG A 503 -7.52 -14.71 10.28
C ARG A 503 -6.31 -13.88 10.73
N LEU A 504 -6.45 -12.56 10.76
CA LEU A 504 -5.39 -11.65 11.16
C LEU A 504 -4.99 -11.85 12.63
N LEU A 505 -5.97 -11.99 13.54
CA LEU A 505 -5.72 -12.31 14.95
C LEU A 505 -5.17 -13.71 15.16
N LEU A 506 -5.60 -14.68 14.35
CA LEU A 506 -5.10 -16.05 14.44
C LEU A 506 -3.63 -16.12 14.00
N ALA A 507 -3.26 -15.43 12.92
CA ALA A 507 -1.87 -15.32 12.45
C ALA A 507 -0.99 -14.48 13.37
N HIS A 508 -1.55 -13.40 13.96
CA HIS A 508 -0.82 -12.45 14.80
C HIS A 508 -1.55 -12.16 16.13
N PRO A 509 -1.56 -13.11 17.08
CA PRO A 509 -2.26 -12.94 18.37
C PRO A 509 -1.75 -11.74 19.20
N GLN A 510 -0.50 -11.33 18.97
CA GLN A 510 0.12 -10.15 19.60
C GLN A 510 -0.60 -8.83 19.29
N LEU A 511 -1.46 -8.76 18.28
CA LEU A 511 -2.25 -7.55 18.02
C LEU A 511 -3.12 -7.16 19.21
N VAL A 512 -3.57 -8.13 20.00
CA VAL A 512 -4.41 -7.92 21.18
C VAL A 512 -3.74 -7.04 22.23
N SER A 513 -2.41 -7.14 22.40
CA SER A 513 -1.68 -6.31 23.38
C SER A 513 -1.45 -4.87 22.90
N THR A 514 -1.68 -4.60 21.62
CA THR A 514 -1.53 -3.26 21.02
C THR A 514 -2.87 -2.51 20.88
N MET A 515 -3.98 -3.13 21.28
CA MET A 515 -5.31 -2.54 21.14
C MET A 515 -5.55 -1.43 22.16
N GLY A 516 -5.99 -0.27 21.69
CA GLY A 516 -6.44 0.84 22.53
C GLY A 516 -7.96 0.82 22.77
N ASP A 517 -8.43 1.60 23.75
CA ASP A 517 -9.84 1.69 24.17
C ASP A 517 -10.80 1.97 22.99
N GLN A 518 -10.40 2.85 22.06
CA GLN A 518 -11.18 3.18 20.88
C GLN A 518 -11.46 1.97 19.98
N GLN A 519 -10.50 1.05 19.84
CA GLN A 519 -10.66 -0.13 18.98
C GLN A 519 -11.60 -1.15 19.60
N LEU A 520 -11.56 -1.28 20.94
CA LEU A 520 -12.48 -2.12 21.69
C LEU A 520 -13.91 -1.59 21.59
N GLU A 521 -14.11 -0.28 21.67
CA GLU A 521 -15.42 0.35 21.52
C GLU A 521 -16.05 0.07 20.13
N ILE A 522 -15.27 0.17 19.05
CA ILE A 522 -15.73 -0.14 17.68
C ILE A 522 -16.20 -1.61 17.57
N LEU A 523 -15.45 -2.52 18.19
CA LEU A 523 -15.78 -3.95 18.21
C LEU A 523 -17.06 -4.22 19.01
N GLU A 524 -17.24 -3.54 20.15
CA GLU A 524 -18.42 -3.69 21.00
C GLU A 524 -19.71 -3.22 20.32
N GLN A 525 -19.64 -2.14 19.55
CA GLN A 525 -20.78 -1.56 18.83
C GLN A 525 -21.23 -2.39 17.60
N SER A 526 -20.49 -3.44 17.24
CA SER A 526 -20.72 -4.24 16.02
C SER A 526 -21.20 -5.67 16.33
N PRO A 527 -22.51 -5.97 16.25
CA PRO A 527 -23.07 -7.30 16.56
C PRO A 527 -22.50 -8.44 15.70
N GLN A 528 -22.06 -8.14 14.48
CA GLN A 528 -21.45 -9.08 13.54
C GLN A 528 -20.00 -9.49 13.90
N LEU A 529 -19.39 -8.85 14.91
CA LEU A 529 -18.00 -9.09 15.32
C LEU A 529 -17.88 -9.87 16.63
N ILE A 530 -18.96 -10.49 17.12
CA ILE A 530 -18.96 -11.27 18.37
C ILE A 530 -17.83 -12.31 18.41
N LEU A 531 -17.65 -13.08 17.34
CA LEU A 531 -16.58 -14.10 17.29
C LEU A 531 -15.17 -13.49 17.30
N VAL A 532 -15.00 -12.27 16.78
CA VAL A 532 -13.73 -11.52 16.86
C VAL A 532 -13.45 -11.14 18.31
N ARG A 533 -14.48 -10.65 19.03
CA ARG A 533 -14.40 -10.31 20.45
C ARG A 533 -14.12 -11.54 21.30
N ASP A 534 -14.76 -12.65 21.01
CA ASP A 534 -14.55 -13.92 21.71
C ASP A 534 -13.10 -14.40 21.54
N LEU A 535 -12.52 -14.24 20.33
CA LEU A 535 -11.11 -14.56 20.08
C LEU A 535 -10.15 -13.61 20.82
N ILE A 536 -10.46 -12.30 20.86
CA ILE A 536 -9.67 -11.32 21.62
C ILE A 536 -9.69 -11.64 23.11
N ALA A 537 -10.87 -11.94 23.66
CA ALA A 537 -11.03 -12.32 25.06
C ALA A 537 -10.27 -13.62 25.37
N LEU A 538 -10.34 -14.61 24.47
CA LEU A 538 -9.59 -15.86 24.59
C LEU A 538 -8.08 -15.62 24.58
N ALA A 539 -7.58 -14.82 23.65
CA ALA A 539 -6.16 -14.49 23.54
C ALA A 539 -5.66 -13.73 24.78
N SER A 540 -6.41 -12.76 25.27
CA SER A 540 -6.11 -12.01 26.50
C SER A 540 -6.12 -12.88 27.76
N ALA A 541 -7.11 -13.77 27.90
CA ALA A 541 -7.25 -14.62 29.08
C ALA A 541 -6.25 -15.78 29.11
N SER A 542 -5.89 -16.32 27.94
CA SER A 542 -4.96 -17.45 27.84
C SER A 542 -3.49 -17.05 27.73
N GLY A 543 -3.19 -15.80 27.33
CA GLY A 543 -1.83 -15.36 27.02
C GLY A 543 -1.24 -16.08 25.78
N ALA A 544 -2.09 -16.62 24.90
CA ALA A 544 -1.63 -17.38 23.74
C ALA A 544 -0.95 -16.49 22.70
N HIS A 545 0.27 -16.88 22.28
CA HIS A 545 1.07 -16.13 21.29
C HIS A 545 1.18 -16.82 19.93
N HIS A 546 0.53 -17.97 19.72
CA HIS A 546 0.52 -18.67 18.45
C HIS A 546 -0.78 -19.47 18.25
N VAL A 547 -1.08 -19.81 16.99
CA VAL A 547 -2.30 -20.52 16.56
C VAL A 547 -2.57 -21.78 17.39
N GLY A 548 -1.54 -22.60 17.63
CA GLY A 548 -1.69 -23.84 18.40
C GLY A 548 -2.17 -23.63 19.84
N ALA A 549 -1.72 -22.56 20.51
CA ALA A 549 -2.12 -22.25 21.88
C ALA A 549 -3.56 -21.72 21.92
N LEU A 550 -3.97 -20.93 20.92
CA LEU A 550 -5.35 -20.47 20.78
C LEU A 550 -6.33 -21.63 20.55
N LEU A 551 -5.96 -22.60 19.70
CA LEU A 551 -6.77 -23.80 19.45
C LEU A 551 -6.91 -24.67 20.71
N GLN A 552 -5.86 -24.76 21.53
CA GLN A 552 -5.89 -25.51 22.78
C GLN A 552 -6.66 -24.79 23.90
N ALA A 553 -6.62 -23.45 23.92
CA ALA A 553 -7.34 -22.63 24.88
C ALA A 553 -8.85 -22.56 24.58
N ALA A 554 -9.26 -22.73 23.32
CA ALA A 554 -10.66 -22.67 22.93
C ALA A 554 -11.46 -23.86 23.51
N GLU A 555 -12.66 -23.58 24.01
CA GLU A 555 -13.53 -24.62 24.57
C GLU A 555 -13.90 -25.65 23.49
N PRO A 556 -13.62 -26.96 23.70
CA PRO A 556 -13.90 -28.01 22.71
C PRO A 556 -15.38 -28.04 22.31
N GLY A 557 -15.66 -27.93 21.01
CA GLY A 557 -17.02 -27.94 20.48
C GLY A 557 -17.73 -26.58 20.48
N SER A 558 -17.09 -25.50 20.94
CA SER A 558 -17.60 -24.14 20.77
C SER A 558 -17.61 -23.70 19.30
N GLU A 559 -18.48 -22.74 18.96
CA GLU A 559 -18.54 -22.16 17.61
C GLU A 559 -17.20 -21.52 17.21
N LEU A 560 -16.51 -20.90 18.18
CA LEU A 560 -15.17 -20.37 18.00
C LEU A 560 -14.15 -21.48 17.71
N ALA A 561 -14.14 -22.59 18.46
CA ALA A 561 -13.19 -23.69 18.23
C ALA A 561 -13.34 -24.34 16.84
N VAL A 562 -14.58 -24.54 16.37
CA VAL A 562 -14.86 -25.08 15.03
C VAL A 562 -14.34 -24.12 13.95
N LEU A 563 -14.58 -22.82 14.12
CA LEU A 563 -14.14 -21.79 13.19
C LEU A 563 -12.61 -21.67 13.15
N LEU A 564 -11.95 -21.61 14.31
CA LEU A 564 -10.48 -21.56 14.39
C LEU A 564 -9.83 -22.79 13.76
N GLY A 565 -10.43 -23.98 13.95
CA GLY A 565 -10.01 -25.21 13.28
C GLY A 565 -10.06 -25.08 11.76
N SER A 566 -11.14 -24.52 11.19
CA SER A 566 -11.24 -24.29 9.75
C SER A 566 -10.25 -23.24 9.23
N LEU A 567 -10.06 -22.13 9.96
CA LEU A 567 -9.18 -21.03 9.56
C LEU A 567 -7.69 -21.38 9.68
N SER A 568 -7.32 -22.16 10.70
CA SER A 568 -5.94 -22.63 10.89
C SER A 568 -5.47 -23.51 9.72
N ALA A 569 -6.34 -24.34 9.16
CA ALA A 569 -6.02 -25.14 7.98
C ALA A 569 -5.80 -24.28 6.72
N GLU A 570 -6.48 -23.14 6.61
CA GLU A 570 -6.30 -22.17 5.52
C GLU A 570 -5.01 -21.35 5.64
N LEU A 571 -4.50 -21.17 6.87
CA LEU A 571 -3.27 -20.40 7.16
C LEU A 571 -1.98 -21.19 6.90
N ILE A 572 -2.04 -22.52 6.86
CA ILE A 572 -0.87 -23.37 6.58
C ILE A 572 -0.47 -23.19 5.11
N GLY A 573 0.55 -22.35 4.87
CA GLY A 573 1.11 -22.07 3.54
C GLY A 573 0.87 -20.66 2.99
N GLN A 574 0.35 -19.73 3.81
CA GLN A 574 0.34 -18.31 3.49
C GLN A 574 1.61 -17.65 4.05
N ASP A 575 2.23 -16.74 3.28
CA ASP A 575 3.36 -15.93 3.73
C ASP A 575 2.89 -14.90 4.77
N ASP A 576 3.73 -14.60 5.78
CA ASP A 576 3.44 -13.60 6.82
C ASP A 576 3.17 -12.22 6.20
N LEU A 577 2.13 -11.54 6.69
CA LEU A 577 1.79 -10.19 6.28
C LEU A 577 2.88 -9.20 6.78
N PRO A 578 3.36 -8.26 5.93
CA PRO A 578 4.47 -7.38 6.29
C PRO A 578 4.15 -6.33 7.38
N ASP A 579 2.87 -5.94 7.55
CA ASP A 579 2.43 -5.04 8.64
C ASP A 579 1.01 -5.41 9.13
N PRO A 580 0.90 -6.33 10.09
CA PRO A 580 -0.41 -6.77 10.59
C PRO A 580 -1.12 -5.71 11.45
N VAL A 581 -0.39 -4.74 12.01
CA VAL A 581 -0.97 -3.66 12.83
C VAL A 581 -1.69 -2.67 11.93
N SER A 582 -1.07 -2.26 10.82
CA SER A 582 -1.72 -1.38 9.85
C SER A 582 -2.95 -2.05 9.23
N GLU A 583 -2.87 -3.33 8.87
CA GLU A 583 -4.00 -4.09 8.32
C GLU A 583 -5.19 -4.19 9.31
N TRP A 584 -4.89 -4.36 10.59
CA TRP A 584 -5.89 -4.37 11.66
C TRP A 584 -6.56 -3.01 11.81
N ASN A 585 -5.77 -1.93 11.86
CA ASN A 585 -6.25 -0.56 12.00
C ASN A 585 -7.10 -0.13 10.79
N ASP A 586 -6.70 -0.49 9.58
CA ASP A 586 -7.44 -0.23 8.35
C ASP A 586 -8.79 -0.95 8.34
N ALA A 587 -8.83 -2.21 8.76
CA ALA A 587 -10.06 -2.98 8.83
C ALA A 587 -11.04 -2.38 9.84
N LEU A 588 -10.56 -1.98 11.03
CA LEU A 588 -11.38 -1.30 12.04
C LEU A 588 -11.85 0.08 11.60
N SER A 589 -10.99 0.87 10.94
CA SER A 589 -11.35 2.19 10.41
C SER A 589 -12.47 2.10 9.37
N ARG A 590 -12.45 1.05 8.53
CA ARG A 590 -13.54 0.78 7.58
C ARG A 590 -14.85 0.41 8.27
N ILE A 591 -14.80 -0.43 9.30
CA ILE A 591 -15.98 -0.80 10.09
C ILE A 591 -16.60 0.44 10.75
N GLU A 592 -15.77 1.28 11.38
CA GLU A 592 -16.24 2.53 12.01
C GLU A 592 -16.84 3.48 10.97
N LEU A 593 -16.20 3.61 9.80
CA LEU A 593 -16.67 4.45 8.71
C LEU A 593 -18.01 3.99 8.14
N ASP A 594 -18.20 2.68 7.95
CA ASP A 594 -19.46 2.10 7.47
C ASP A 594 -20.58 2.26 8.51
N ALA A 595 -20.28 2.08 9.80
CA ALA A 595 -21.21 2.31 10.90
C ALA A 595 -21.67 3.78 10.96
N ILE A 596 -20.72 4.73 10.89
CA ILE A 596 -21.02 6.17 10.87
C ILE A 596 -21.91 6.54 9.68
N LYS A 597 -21.62 6.00 8.48
CA LYS A 597 -22.43 6.25 7.29
C LYS A 597 -23.84 5.68 7.39
N ALA A 598 -23.98 4.48 7.96
CA ALA A 598 -25.28 3.87 8.19
C ALA A 598 -26.12 4.71 9.16
N GLU A 599 -25.51 5.17 10.27
CA GLU A 599 -26.19 6.02 11.26
C GLU A 599 -26.57 7.39 10.69
N GLN A 600 -25.68 8.04 9.94
CA GLN A 600 -26.00 9.28 9.23
C GLN A 600 -27.15 9.10 8.24
N SER A 601 -27.17 8.00 7.49
CA SER A 601 -28.23 7.70 6.53
C SER A 601 -29.58 7.52 7.24
N ALA A 602 -29.60 6.83 8.39
CA ALA A 602 -30.80 6.66 9.21
C ALA A 602 -31.30 8.00 9.78
N LEU A 603 -30.40 8.86 10.26
CA LEU A 603 -30.74 10.21 10.77
C LEU A 603 -31.28 11.14 9.67
N ILE A 604 -30.75 11.03 8.44
CA ILE A 604 -31.28 11.76 7.28
C ILE A 604 -32.68 11.24 6.92
N GLN A 605 -32.87 9.92 6.91
CA GLN A 605 -34.16 9.29 6.59
C GLN A 605 -35.25 9.64 7.62
N SER A 606 -34.89 9.82 8.89
CA SER A 606 -35.83 10.25 9.94
C SER A 606 -36.19 11.74 9.86
N GLY A 607 -35.55 12.50 8.97
CA GLY A 607 -35.82 13.92 8.77
C GLY A 607 -35.23 14.84 9.85
N LEU A 608 -34.27 14.36 10.66
CA LEU A 608 -33.62 15.11 11.75
C LEU A 608 -34.65 15.84 12.65
N PRO A 609 -35.56 15.09 13.29
CA PRO A 609 -36.79 15.62 13.87
C PRO A 609 -36.56 16.51 15.10
N ASP A 610 -35.46 16.30 15.82
CA ASP A 610 -35.11 17.02 17.04
C ASP A 610 -33.67 17.54 17.03
N GLU A 611 -33.36 18.42 17.98
CA GLU A 611 -32.05 19.05 18.11
C GLU A 611 -30.95 18.03 18.45
N ALA A 612 -31.29 16.96 19.19
CA ALA A 612 -30.35 15.89 19.53
C ALA A 612 -29.88 15.12 18.28
N SER A 613 -30.79 14.85 17.34
CA SER A 613 -30.52 14.20 16.06
C SER A 613 -29.61 15.04 15.16
N ARG A 614 -29.79 16.36 15.16
CA ARG A 614 -28.91 17.30 14.44
C ARG A 614 -27.52 17.36 15.05
N GLN A 615 -27.42 17.43 16.38
CA GLN A 615 -26.14 17.40 17.09
C GLN A 615 -25.40 16.07 16.91
N ARG A 616 -26.14 14.95 16.92
CA ARG A 616 -25.59 13.63 16.63
C ARG A 616 -25.04 13.57 15.19
N TYR A 617 -25.80 14.04 14.22
CA TYR A 617 -25.35 14.13 12.82
C TYR A 617 -24.08 14.98 12.65
N GLN A 618 -24.01 16.15 13.29
CA GLN A 618 -22.81 17.01 13.27
C GLN A 618 -21.60 16.34 13.93
N THR A 619 -21.82 15.59 15.01
CA THR A 619 -20.77 14.85 15.71
C THR A 619 -20.23 13.70 14.85
N LEU A 620 -21.12 12.94 14.21
CA LEU A 620 -20.77 11.91 13.23
C LEU A 620 -20.02 12.50 12.04
N THR A 621 -20.41 13.69 11.57
CA THR A 621 -19.74 14.39 10.46
C THR A 621 -18.31 14.80 10.84
N ARG A 622 -18.10 15.34 12.05
CA ARG A 622 -16.76 15.66 12.55
C ARG A 622 -15.91 14.41 12.72
N ARG A 623 -16.50 13.32 13.24
CA ARG A 623 -15.82 12.04 13.42
C ARG A 623 -15.41 11.42 12.08
N LEU A 624 -16.29 11.43 11.08
CA LEU A 624 -16.00 10.99 9.71
C LEU A 624 -14.82 11.76 9.10
N ALA A 625 -14.77 13.08 9.31
CA ALA A 625 -13.68 13.92 8.82
C ALA A 625 -12.34 13.63 9.51
N LEU A 626 -12.34 13.17 10.77
CA LEU A 626 -11.12 12.76 11.47
C LEU A 626 -10.62 11.41 10.96
N ILE A 627 -11.51 10.43 10.79
CA ILE A 627 -11.15 9.10 10.26
C ILE A 627 -10.58 9.24 8.83
N GLN A 628 -11.21 10.04 7.97
CA GLN A 628 -10.72 10.31 6.62
C GLN A 628 -9.40 11.09 6.54
N ARG A 629 -8.95 11.72 7.64
CA ARG A 629 -7.63 12.38 7.73
C ARG A 629 -6.54 11.45 8.28
N ALA A 630 -6.95 10.38 8.96
CA ALA A 630 -6.06 9.39 9.57
C ALA A 630 -5.82 8.17 8.69
N SER A 631 -6.81 7.79 7.86
CA SER A 631 -6.66 6.89 6.71
C SER A 631 -6.00 7.60 5.53
#